data_AF-A0A9X4NEP4-F1
#
_entry.id   AF-A0A9X4NEP4-F1
#
_cell.length_a   1.000
_cell.length_b   1.000
_cell.length_c   1.000
_cell.angle_alpha   90.00
_cell.angle_beta   90.00
_cell.angle_gamma   90.00
#
_symmetry.space_group_name_H-M   'P 1'
#
loop_
_entity.id
_entity.type
_entity.pdbx_description
1 polymer ?
#
loop_
_entity_poly.entity_id
_entity_poly.type
_entity_poly.pdbx_seq_one_letter_code
_entity_poly.pdbx_strand_id
1 'polypeptide(L)'
;MKINLPWIKTIIDLCYPPENVKELATESFKKYTEGTAKDYQFIDKLSYLDNLRRYIHGEVDPEDAVKKIIGERVIYELEEEDRIPDTSEILCIEFMSQCFHEGFMPFKKNFSGSSRLDYTAKKTLLEIIKAVINYEEPQKDDK
;
A
#
# COMPACT_ATOMS: atom_id res chain seq x y z
N MET A 1 5.92 -11.31 -4.98
CA MET A 1 6.22 -9.87 -4.76
C MET A 1 6.55 -9.69 -3.30
N LYS A 2 7.64 -8.99 -2.99
CA LYS A 2 8.15 -8.88 -1.63
C LYS A 2 7.81 -7.52 -1.02
N ILE A 3 7.29 -7.52 0.20
CA ILE A 3 7.08 -6.31 0.99
C ILE A 3 7.96 -6.36 2.22
N ASN A 4 8.41 -5.19 2.69
CA ASN A 4 9.14 -5.07 3.94
C ASN A 4 8.15 -4.72 5.06
N LEU A 5 8.24 -5.42 6.19
CA LEU A 5 7.70 -4.98 7.47
C LEU A 5 8.85 -4.32 8.25
N PRO A 6 9.06 -3.00 8.10
CA PRO A 6 10.33 -2.38 8.48
C PRO A 6 10.57 -2.41 9.99
N TRP A 7 9.52 -2.43 10.81
CA TRP A 7 9.62 -2.45 12.28
C TRP A 7 10.03 -3.80 12.85
N ILE A 8 9.92 -4.89 12.09
CA ILE A 8 10.49 -6.20 12.42
C ILE A 8 11.57 -6.66 11.42
N LYS A 9 11.97 -5.77 10.48
CA LYS A 9 12.96 -6.01 9.43
C LYS A 9 12.75 -7.34 8.69
N THR A 10 11.48 -7.69 8.44
CA THR A 10 11.10 -8.97 7.84
C THR A 10 10.53 -8.74 6.45
N ILE A 11 11.05 -9.47 5.47
CA ILE A 11 10.55 -9.44 4.10
C ILE A 11 9.53 -10.56 3.92
N ILE A 12 8.30 -10.20 3.55
CA ILE A 12 7.22 -11.15 3.26
C ILE A 12 7.05 -11.25 1.75
N ASP A 13 7.11 -12.47 1.20
CA ASP A 13 6.62 -12.71 -0.16
C ASP A 13 5.10 -12.86 -0.13
N LEU A 14 4.39 -11.89 -0.70
CA LEU A 14 2.93 -11.89 -0.77
C LEU A 14 2.37 -13.06 -1.59
N CYS A 15 3.14 -13.54 -2.57
CA CYS A 15 2.73 -14.64 -3.44
C CYS A 15 2.92 -16.02 -2.77
N TYR A 16 3.80 -16.07 -1.77
CA TYR A 16 4.14 -17.27 -0.99
C TYR A 16 4.25 -16.88 0.49
N PRO A 17 3.12 -16.49 1.12
CA PRO A 17 3.12 -15.96 2.47
C PRO A 17 3.54 -17.04 3.48
N PRO A 18 4.30 -16.68 4.52
CA PRO A 18 4.51 -17.59 5.65
C PRO A 18 3.20 -17.80 6.42
N GLU A 19 3.06 -18.94 7.09
CA GLU A 19 1.82 -19.28 7.82
C GLU A 19 1.50 -18.27 8.94
N ASN A 20 2.52 -17.65 9.52
CA ASN A 20 2.42 -16.69 10.61
C ASN A 20 2.31 -15.21 10.16
N VAL A 21 1.88 -14.92 8.92
CA VAL A 21 1.72 -13.53 8.40
C VAL A 21 0.98 -12.62 9.38
N LYS A 22 -0.10 -13.11 10.01
CA LYS A 22 -0.93 -12.32 10.93
C LYS A 22 -0.15 -11.88 12.17
N GLU A 23 0.65 -12.79 12.72
CA GLU A 23 1.48 -12.54 13.90
C GLU A 23 2.60 -11.54 13.57
N LEU A 24 3.27 -11.72 12.43
CA LEU A 24 4.30 -10.81 11.94
C LEU A 24 3.74 -9.39 11.71
N ALA A 25 2.57 -9.28 11.08
CA ALA A 25 1.89 -8.00 10.87
C ALA A 25 1.53 -7.31 12.19
N THR A 26 1.04 -8.10 13.16
CA THR A 26 0.67 -7.61 14.50
C THR A 26 1.89 -7.13 15.28
N GLU A 27 3.00 -7.89 15.26
CA GLU A 27 4.25 -7.51 15.93
C GLU A 27 4.85 -6.26 15.31
N SER A 28 4.85 -6.17 13.97
CA SER A 28 5.31 -5.00 13.24
C SER A 28 4.50 -3.75 13.59
N PHE A 29 3.16 -3.86 13.66
CA PHE A 29 2.31 -2.76 14.08
C PHE A 29 2.56 -2.35 15.53
N LYS A 30 2.67 -3.32 16.46
CA LYS A 30 2.98 -3.06 17.86
C LYS A 30 4.29 -2.29 18.04
N LYS A 31 5.34 -2.65 17.29
CA LYS A 31 6.63 -1.94 17.32
C LYS A 31 6.54 -0.55 16.67
N TYR A 32 5.68 -0.37 15.67
CA TYR A 32 5.44 0.94 15.07
C TYR A 32 4.78 1.91 16.05
N THR A 33 3.83 1.43 16.86
CA THR A 33 3.10 2.26 17.82
C THR A 33 3.74 2.30 19.21
N GLU A 34 4.99 1.83 19.35
CA GLU A 34 5.68 1.80 20.63
C GLU A 34 5.91 3.23 21.13
N GLY A 35 5.26 3.59 22.24
CA GLY A 35 5.32 4.95 22.81
C GLY A 35 4.21 5.89 22.34
N THR A 36 3.31 5.45 21.46
CA THR A 36 2.10 6.22 21.11
C THR A 36 0.98 5.97 22.12
N ALA A 37 0.22 7.00 22.47
CA ALA A 37 -0.92 6.85 23.39
C ALA A 37 -2.10 6.14 22.69
N LYS A 38 -2.87 5.35 23.46
CA LYS A 38 -4.03 4.58 22.96
C LYS A 38 -5.05 5.42 22.20
N ASP A 39 -5.24 6.67 22.57
CA ASP A 39 -6.19 7.59 21.93
C ASP A 39 -5.87 7.82 20.43
N TYR A 40 -4.61 7.62 20.02
CA TYR A 40 -4.17 7.77 18.63
C TYR A 40 -4.17 6.46 17.84
N GLN A 41 -4.63 5.34 18.42
CA GLN A 41 -4.51 4.03 17.79
C GLN A 41 -5.16 3.94 16.39
N PHE A 42 -6.28 4.64 16.16
CA PHE A 42 -6.88 4.69 14.82
C PHE A 42 -6.03 5.47 13.82
N ILE A 43 -5.41 6.58 14.24
CA ILE A 43 -4.49 7.36 13.42
C ILE A 43 -3.25 6.53 13.10
N ASP A 44 -2.71 5.81 14.09
CA ASP A 44 -1.58 4.90 13.92
C ASP A 44 -1.92 3.77 12.94
N LYS A 45 -3.11 3.16 13.06
CA LYS A 45 -3.57 2.12 12.12
C LYS A 45 -3.57 2.64 10.68
N LEU A 46 -4.12 3.83 10.45
CA LEU A 46 -4.18 4.43 9.11
C LEU A 46 -2.77 4.78 8.60
N SER A 47 -1.94 5.41 9.42
CA SER A 47 -0.58 5.81 9.04
C SER A 47 0.33 4.61 8.76
N TYR A 48 0.20 3.52 9.54
CA TYR A 48 0.90 2.26 9.28
C TYR A 48 0.51 1.67 7.93
N LEU A 49 -0.79 1.65 7.61
CA LEU A 49 -1.29 1.15 6.34
C LEU A 49 -0.80 2.02 5.17
N ASP A 50 -0.77 3.34 5.31
CA ASP A 50 -0.19 4.23 4.31
C ASP A 50 1.32 4.02 4.10
N ASN A 51 2.07 3.68 5.14
CA ASN A 51 3.47 3.29 4.98
C ASN A 51 3.60 1.95 4.25
N LEU A 52 2.78 0.95 4.60
CA LEU A 52 2.78 -0.35 3.92
C LEU A 52 2.46 -0.21 2.42
N ARG A 53 1.52 0.65 2.10
CA ARG A 53 1.12 1.04 0.75
C ARG A 53 2.30 1.57 -0.07
N ARG A 54 3.12 2.46 0.50
CA ARG A 54 4.35 2.96 -0.15
C ARG A 54 5.32 1.82 -0.46
N TYR A 55 5.54 0.89 0.48
CA TYR A 55 6.43 -0.25 0.25
C TYR A 55 5.94 -1.24 -0.83
N ILE A 56 4.62 -1.40 -1.00
CA ILE A 56 4.03 -2.23 -2.05
C ILE A 56 4.37 -1.67 -3.44
N HIS A 57 4.26 -0.37 -3.62
CA HIS A 57 4.62 0.24 -4.90
C HIS A 57 6.13 0.24 -5.12
N GLY A 58 6.92 0.15 -4.05
CA GLY A 58 8.34 0.45 -4.05
C GLY A 58 8.51 1.96 -3.83
N GLU A 59 9.72 2.44 -3.58
CA GLU A 59 10.03 3.86 -3.77
C GLU A 59 9.91 4.15 -5.27
N VAL A 60 8.67 4.31 -5.74
CA VAL A 60 8.38 4.73 -7.09
C VAL A 60 8.55 6.23 -7.10
N ASP A 61 9.42 6.70 -7.97
CA ASP A 61 9.51 8.12 -8.26
C ASP A 61 8.11 8.65 -8.61
N PRO A 62 7.56 9.61 -7.86
CA PRO A 62 6.20 10.08 -8.07
C PRO A 62 5.97 10.67 -9.45
N GLU A 63 6.99 11.20 -10.14
CA GLU A 63 6.85 11.65 -11.53
C GLU A 63 6.74 10.48 -12.49
N ASP A 64 7.58 9.46 -12.34
CA ASP A 64 7.53 8.27 -13.19
C ASP A 64 6.18 7.55 -13.08
N ALA A 65 5.63 7.45 -11.86
CA ALA A 65 4.29 6.92 -11.65
C ALA A 65 3.22 7.74 -12.38
N VAL A 66 3.28 9.08 -12.28
CA VAL A 66 2.32 9.98 -12.92
C VAL A 66 2.43 9.92 -14.44
N LYS A 67 3.65 9.93 -15.00
CA LYS A 67 3.89 9.76 -16.44
C LYS A 67 3.27 8.47 -16.95
N LYS A 68 3.40 7.38 -16.17
CA LYS A 68 2.76 6.10 -16.50
C LYS A 68 1.24 6.18 -16.48
N ILE A 69 0.64 6.78 -15.45
CA ILE A 69 -0.83 6.95 -15.35
C ILE A 69 -1.37 7.78 -16.52
N ILE A 70 -0.68 8.87 -16.88
CA ILE A 70 -1.04 9.69 -18.03
C ILE A 70 -0.97 8.85 -19.31
N GLY A 71 0.11 8.08 -19.51
CA GLY A 71 0.26 7.20 -20.66
C GLY A 71 -0.84 6.14 -20.76
N GLU A 72 -1.16 5.45 -19.65
CA GLU A 72 -2.25 4.47 -19.59
C GLU A 72 -3.61 5.11 -19.93
N ARG A 73 -3.85 6.36 -19.50
CA ARG A 73 -5.07 7.11 -19.82
C ARG A 73 -5.14 7.46 -21.31
N VAL A 74 -4.04 7.92 -21.90
CA VAL A 74 -3.97 8.23 -23.34
C VAL A 74 -4.23 6.98 -24.18
N ILE A 75 -3.63 5.85 -23.81
CA ILE A 75 -3.84 4.57 -24.50
C ILE A 75 -5.31 4.17 -24.42
N TYR A 76 -5.92 4.22 -23.23
CA TYR A 76 -7.32 3.88 -23.04
C TYR A 76 -8.25 4.72 -23.91
N GLU A 77 -8.07 6.04 -23.94
CA GLU A 77 -8.92 6.92 -24.75
C GLU A 77 -8.72 6.74 -26.24
N LEU A 78 -7.51 6.37 -26.67
CA LEU A 78 -7.26 6.04 -28.06
C LEU A 78 -7.95 4.72 -28.44
N GLU A 79 -7.91 3.71 -27.56
CA GLU A 79 -8.48 2.39 -27.83
C GLU A 79 -10.01 2.37 -27.78
N GLU A 80 -10.61 3.07 -26.81
CA GLU A 80 -12.05 2.99 -26.53
C GLU A 80 -12.84 4.17 -27.12
N GLU A 81 -12.24 5.35 -27.21
CA GLU A 81 -12.93 6.59 -27.59
C GLU A 81 -12.38 7.21 -28.90
N ASP A 82 -11.41 6.54 -29.55
CA ASP A 82 -10.71 6.97 -30.78
C ASP A 82 -10.22 8.43 -30.70
N ARG A 83 -9.76 8.85 -29.51
CA ARG A 83 -9.30 10.22 -29.23
C ARG A 83 -7.98 10.27 -28.49
N ILE A 84 -7.27 11.39 -28.64
CA ILE A 84 -6.11 11.75 -27.82
C ILE A 84 -6.51 12.91 -26.91
N PRO A 85 -6.33 12.81 -25.58
CA PRO A 85 -6.68 13.90 -24.67
C PRO A 85 -5.81 15.14 -24.90
N ASP A 86 -6.43 16.32 -24.78
CA ASP A 86 -5.74 17.60 -24.84
C ASP A 86 -4.90 17.83 -23.58
N THR A 87 -3.81 18.58 -23.71
CA THR A 87 -2.96 18.97 -22.56
C THR A 87 -3.71 19.67 -21.43
N SER A 88 -4.79 20.39 -21.73
CA SER A 88 -5.66 21.05 -20.75
C SER A 88 -6.51 20.07 -19.93
N GLU A 89 -6.71 18.84 -20.41
CA GLU A 89 -7.36 17.76 -19.67
C GLU A 89 -6.41 17.07 -18.68
N ILE A 90 -5.12 17.37 -18.75
CA ILE A 90 -4.07 16.76 -17.93
C ILE A 90 -3.49 17.83 -16.99
N LEU A 91 -3.63 17.61 -15.68
CA LEU A 91 -3.00 18.48 -14.68
C LEU A 91 -1.47 18.39 -14.77
N CYS A 92 -0.75 19.42 -14.30
CA CYS A 92 0.71 19.39 -14.40
C CYS A 92 1.31 18.22 -13.60
N ILE A 93 2.39 17.65 -14.15
CA ILE A 93 3.05 16.46 -13.56
C ILE A 93 3.46 16.72 -12.12
N GLU A 94 4.04 17.87 -11.81
CA GLU A 94 4.46 18.23 -10.45
C GLU A 94 3.32 18.13 -9.43
N PHE A 95 2.17 18.76 -9.73
CA PHE A 95 0.99 18.71 -8.87
C PHE A 95 0.44 17.28 -8.77
N MET A 96 0.32 16.58 -9.89
CA MET A 96 -0.14 15.19 -9.90
C MET A 96 0.80 14.28 -9.12
N SER A 97 2.11 14.52 -9.14
CA SER A 97 3.13 13.78 -8.42
C SER A 97 3.06 14.05 -6.94
N GLN A 98 2.81 15.30 -6.55
CA GLN A 98 2.50 15.64 -5.18
C GLN A 98 1.21 14.92 -4.71
N CYS A 99 0.14 14.94 -5.50
CA CYS A 99 -1.09 14.19 -5.20
C CYS A 99 -0.88 12.66 -5.18
N PHE A 100 -0.02 12.12 -6.05
CA PHE A 100 0.32 10.71 -6.07
C PHE A 100 1.12 10.31 -4.83
N HIS A 101 2.06 11.16 -4.41
CA HIS A 101 2.85 10.97 -3.20
C HIS A 101 2.00 11.08 -1.93
N GLU A 102 1.17 12.13 -1.84
CA GLU A 102 0.36 12.45 -0.66
C GLU A 102 -0.91 11.59 -0.56
N GLY A 103 -1.55 11.23 -1.67
CA GLY A 103 -2.94 10.75 -1.68
C GLY A 103 -3.18 9.38 -2.31
N PHE A 104 -2.69 9.11 -3.52
CA PHE A 104 -3.24 8.01 -4.34
C PHE A 104 -2.23 6.91 -4.70
N MET A 105 -1.98 6.00 -3.75
CA MET A 105 -1.36 4.71 -4.05
C MET A 105 -2.31 3.59 -3.63
N PRO A 106 -3.18 3.05 -4.48
CA PRO A 106 -4.07 1.98 -4.04
C PRO A 106 -3.27 0.74 -3.59
N PHE A 107 -3.75 -0.03 -2.61
CA PHE A 107 -3.16 -1.36 -2.28
C PHE A 107 -3.18 -2.35 -3.47
N LYS A 108 -3.87 -1.97 -4.55
CA LYS A 108 -3.94 -2.65 -5.84
C LYS A 108 -2.77 -2.19 -6.72
N LYS A 109 -1.62 -2.85 -6.63
CA LYS A 109 -0.60 -2.83 -7.69
C LYS A 109 -1.04 -3.80 -8.80
N ASN A 110 -0.85 -3.43 -10.06
CA ASN A 110 -0.99 -4.39 -11.18
C ASN A 110 0.18 -5.37 -11.09
N PHE A 111 -0.08 -6.55 -10.52
CA PHE A 111 0.90 -7.60 -10.41
C PHE A 111 1.03 -8.26 -11.79
N SER A 112 2.23 -8.37 -12.32
CA SER A 112 2.49 -8.94 -13.66
C SER A 112 2.44 -10.48 -13.68
N GLY A 113 1.79 -11.10 -12.69
CA GLY A 113 1.78 -12.55 -12.46
C GLY A 113 0.46 -13.20 -12.88
N SER A 114 0.46 -14.52 -13.04
CA SER A 114 -0.78 -15.26 -13.32
C SER A 114 -1.87 -14.94 -12.29
N SER A 115 -3.14 -14.95 -12.72
CA SER A 115 -4.30 -14.55 -11.90
C SER A 115 -4.34 -15.18 -10.50
N ARG A 116 -3.75 -16.37 -10.33
CA ARG A 116 -3.66 -17.08 -9.06
C ARG A 116 -2.65 -16.48 -8.08
N LEU A 117 -1.45 -16.10 -8.54
CA LEU A 117 -0.43 -15.48 -7.67
C LEU A 117 -0.86 -14.09 -7.24
N ASP A 118 -1.53 -13.36 -8.14
CA ASP A 118 -2.15 -12.07 -7.86
C ASP A 118 -3.26 -12.17 -6.81
N TYR A 119 -4.10 -13.20 -6.91
CA TYR A 119 -5.13 -13.47 -5.90
C TYR A 119 -4.52 -13.77 -4.53
N THR A 120 -3.50 -14.63 -4.47
CA THR A 120 -2.79 -14.95 -3.21
C THR A 120 -2.18 -13.69 -2.60
N ALA A 121 -1.51 -12.85 -3.40
CA ALA A 121 -0.92 -11.61 -2.91
C ALA A 121 -1.96 -10.64 -2.33
N LYS A 122 -3.10 -10.47 -3.02
CA LYS A 122 -4.22 -9.64 -2.54
C LYS A 122 -4.85 -10.20 -1.27
N LYS A 123 -4.98 -11.53 -1.16
CA LYS A 123 -5.48 -12.20 0.04
C LYS A 123 -4.52 -11.98 1.22
N THR A 124 -3.22 -12.13 1.02
CA THR A 124 -2.20 -11.87 2.04
C THR A 124 -2.24 -10.42 2.53
N LEU A 125 -2.34 -9.46 1.60
CA LEU A 125 -2.48 -8.04 1.95
C LEU A 125 -3.72 -7.78 2.80
N LEU A 126 -4.86 -8.39 2.44
CA LEU A 126 -6.09 -8.28 3.22
C LEU A 126 -5.92 -8.84 4.64
N GLU A 127 -5.21 -9.94 4.82
CA GLU A 127 -4.94 -10.50 6.16
C GLU A 127 -4.05 -9.59 7.00
N ILE A 128 -3.05 -8.93 6.39
CA ILE A 128 -2.23 -7.91 7.07
C ILE A 128 -3.10 -6.72 7.50
N ILE A 129 -3.96 -6.21 6.60
CA ILE A 129 -4.87 -5.10 6.91
C ILE A 129 -5.81 -5.48 8.06
N LYS A 130 -6.41 -6.67 8.02
CA LYS A 130 -7.27 -7.16 9.10
C LYS A 130 -6.51 -7.29 10.41
N ALA A 131 -5.27 -7.76 10.39
CA ALA A 131 -4.45 -7.86 11.60
C ALA A 131 -4.22 -6.49 12.25
N VAL A 132 -3.89 -5.48 11.44
CA VAL A 132 -3.67 -4.10 11.90
C VAL A 132 -4.96 -3.46 12.39
N ILE A 133 -6.04 -3.53 11.61
CA ILE A 133 -7.33 -2.89 11.94
C ILE A 133 -7.93 -3.48 13.22
N ASN A 134 -7.85 -4.81 13.38
CA ASN A 134 -8.36 -5.50 14.56
C ASN A 134 -7.36 -5.59 15.71
N TYR A 135 -6.22 -4.89 15.62
CA TYR A 135 -5.28 -4.83 16.73
C TYR A 135 -5.90 -4.08 17.91
N GLU A 136 -5.86 -4.71 19.08
CA GLU A 136 -6.15 -4.10 20.37
C GLU A 136 -4.92 -4.25 21.25
N GLU A 137 -4.45 -3.15 21.84
CA GLU A 137 -3.32 -3.23 22.74
C GLU A 137 -3.73 -4.01 23.99
N PRO A 138 -3.04 -5.11 24.34
CA PRO A 138 -3.38 -5.90 25.50
C PRO A 138 -3.37 -4.98 26.73
N GLN A 139 -4.43 -5.05 27.54
CA GLN A 139 -4.47 -4.33 28.80
C GLN A 139 -3.29 -4.82 29.64
N LYS A 140 -2.46 -3.89 30.11
CA LYS A 140 -1.52 -4.19 31.18
C LYS A 140 -2.40 -4.40 32.40
N ASP A 141 -2.52 -5.64 32.86
CA ASP A 141 -3.04 -5.88 34.19
C ASP A 141 -2.09 -5.16 35.16
N ASP A 142 -2.56 -4.05 35.73
CA ASP A 142 -1.88 -3.37 36.82
C ASP A 142 -1.80 -4.36 37.99
N LYS A 143 -0.62 -4.94 38.19
CA LYS A 143 -0.26 -5.71 39.38
C LYS A 143 0.36 -4.80 40.43
#